data_AF-A0A971CPK6-F1
#
_entry.id   AF-A0A971CPK6-F1
#
_cell.length_a   1.000
_cell.length_b   1.000
_cell.length_c   1.000
_cell.angle_alpha   90.00
_cell.angle_beta   90.00
_cell.angle_gamma   90.00
#
_symmetry.space_group_name_H-M   'P 1'
#
loop_
_entity.id
_entity.type
_entity.pdbx_description
1 polymer ?
#
loop_
_entity_poly.entity_id
_entity_poly.type
_entity_poly.pdbx_seq_one_letter_code
_entity_poly.pdbx_strand_id
1 'polypeptide(L)'
;MKLQYAPAVELILIREELQTKLKGFEPDDDQISTAEILADDESAIPRLFEDLSLTRLRQVLKSFPDAFGEEAWVEKMLGLIPACNLRSIAEIASYLDSAGHKDDLIAYMENGLQQRTITSDSLAWICRERKGLSESVFTPTLCLAVMSSLEADQLNEEGSVRAANRLRDLVADDNKLIPDFIEGANINTIRNFASRLVTSASFDELTRKSLMARIIKLHPVIQDLMHGREKEQEDSLIVSEVSLEERKAAYDKLIKEEIPQNREDIKIARSYGDLRENFEYKSAKDYQRILMKRQGDWERDLKLAQPTDFKNPDTSKVSIGTIVTLDAVGGDEPLTYTVLGAWDSDPDNGIIAYLSERGNAILDKPVGTEVEFPLGDGEMKRYRITSIRPYVQ
;
A
#
# COMPACT_ATOMS: atom_id res chain seq x y z
N MET A 1 12.04 -25.60 31.15
CA MET A 1 11.54 -24.23 31.45
C MET A 1 12.05 -23.32 30.34
N LYS A 2 11.21 -22.52 29.66
CA LYS A 2 11.71 -21.53 28.70
C LYS A 2 12.27 -20.34 29.51
N LEU A 3 13.54 -20.00 29.32
CA LEU A 3 14.16 -18.83 29.94
C LEU A 3 13.41 -17.57 29.49
N GLN A 4 13.08 -16.68 30.42
CA GLN A 4 12.59 -15.34 30.09
C GLN A 4 13.80 -14.44 29.88
N TYR A 5 14.22 -14.30 28.63
CA TYR A 5 15.50 -13.67 28.26
C TYR A 5 15.61 -12.22 28.74
N ALA A 6 14.65 -11.35 28.42
CA ALA A 6 14.68 -9.95 28.85
C ALA A 6 14.71 -9.76 30.39
N PRO A 7 13.82 -10.41 31.19
CA PRO A 7 13.92 -10.35 32.64
C PRO A 7 15.27 -10.86 33.20
N ALA A 8 15.87 -11.88 32.59
CA ALA A 8 17.18 -12.38 33.02
C ALA A 8 18.28 -11.34 32.80
N VAL A 9 18.30 -10.70 31.61
CA VAL A 9 19.24 -9.61 31.32
C VAL A 9 19.00 -8.40 32.24
N GLU A 10 17.74 -8.05 32.54
CA GLU A 10 17.44 -6.96 33.48
C GLU A 10 18.00 -7.20 34.87
N LEU A 11 17.94 -8.45 35.38
CA LEU A 11 18.51 -8.79 36.68
C LEU A 11 20.04 -8.64 36.69
N ILE A 12 20.69 -9.01 35.59
CA ILE A 12 22.14 -8.87 35.41
C ILE A 12 22.55 -7.39 35.37
N LEU A 13 21.84 -6.58 34.58
CA LEU A 13 22.03 -5.12 34.56
C LEU A 13 21.85 -4.48 35.94
N ILE A 14 20.82 -4.89 36.69
CA ILE A 14 20.58 -4.39 38.06
C ILE A 14 21.74 -4.79 38.98
N ARG A 15 22.23 -6.03 38.88
CA ARG A 15 23.36 -6.51 39.67
C ARG A 15 24.62 -5.70 39.36
N GLU A 16 24.95 -5.51 38.09
CA GLU A 16 26.11 -4.70 37.64
C GLU A 16 25.98 -3.23 38.10
N GLU A 17 24.77 -2.68 38.06
CA GLU A 17 24.49 -1.34 38.59
C GLU A 17 24.69 -1.24 40.11
N LEU A 18 24.37 -2.30 40.86
CA LEU A 18 24.64 -2.36 42.30
C LEU A 18 26.14 -2.46 42.59
N GLN A 19 26.86 -3.30 41.85
CA GLN A 19 28.32 -3.49 42.01
C GLN A 19 29.09 -2.21 41.73
N THR A 20 28.69 -1.44 40.72
CA THR A 20 29.30 -0.14 40.41
C THR A 20 29.01 0.93 41.45
N LYS A 21 27.86 0.88 42.15
CA LYS A 21 27.45 1.87 43.16
C LYS A 21 27.91 1.54 44.58
N LEU A 22 28.08 0.27 44.91
CA LEU A 22 28.40 -0.19 46.26
C LEU A 22 29.88 -0.55 46.38
N LYS A 23 30.58 0.05 47.35
CA LYS A 23 31.98 -0.29 47.62
C LYS A 23 32.08 -1.72 48.18
N GLY A 24 33.02 -2.50 47.65
CA GLY A 24 33.34 -3.86 48.13
C GLY A 24 32.52 -4.99 47.52
N PHE A 25 31.71 -4.72 46.49
CA PHE A 25 31.01 -5.73 45.69
C PHE A 25 31.63 -5.80 44.30
N GLU A 26 32.86 -6.30 44.21
CA GLU A 26 33.51 -6.56 42.92
C GLU A 26 32.88 -7.79 42.24
N PRO A 27 32.88 -7.88 40.89
CA PRO A 27 32.42 -9.06 40.18
C PRO A 27 33.25 -10.31 40.53
N ASP A 28 32.60 -11.46 40.70
CA ASP A 28 33.29 -12.75 40.82
C ASP A 28 33.82 -13.22 39.46
N ASP A 29 34.89 -14.03 39.44
CA ASP A 29 35.55 -14.50 38.20
C ASP A 29 34.63 -15.33 37.28
N ASP A 30 33.60 -15.99 37.83
CA ASP A 30 32.62 -16.81 37.10
C ASP A 30 31.28 -16.09 36.87
N GLN A 31 31.22 -14.79 37.16
CA GLN A 31 30.01 -14.01 37.06
C GLN A 31 29.66 -13.68 35.60
N ILE A 32 28.55 -14.25 35.11
CA ILE A 32 27.99 -13.91 33.79
C ILE A 32 27.66 -12.41 33.72
N SER A 33 28.24 -11.71 32.76
CA SER A 33 28.03 -10.28 32.48
C SER A 33 27.02 -10.02 31.37
N THR A 34 26.53 -8.78 31.29
CA THR A 34 25.70 -8.34 30.16
C THR A 34 26.44 -8.48 28.83
N ALA A 35 27.74 -8.13 28.81
CA ALA A 35 28.57 -8.18 27.60
C ALA A 35 28.70 -9.60 27.04
N GLU A 36 28.94 -10.59 27.89
CA GLU A 36 29.04 -12.00 27.48
C GLU A 36 27.73 -12.53 26.90
N ILE A 37 26.59 -12.16 27.46
CA ILE A 37 25.28 -12.58 26.94
C ILE A 37 25.02 -12.02 25.55
N LEU A 38 25.39 -10.76 25.31
CA LEU A 38 25.24 -10.13 23.99
C LEU A 38 26.13 -10.80 22.95
N ALA A 39 27.37 -11.13 23.33
CA ALA A 39 28.32 -11.81 22.46
C ALA A 39 27.92 -13.27 22.14
N ASP A 40 27.26 -13.96 23.08
CA ASP A 40 26.85 -15.36 22.92
C ASP A 40 25.62 -15.53 22.01
N ASP A 41 24.63 -14.63 22.09
CA ASP A 41 23.39 -14.71 21.29
C ASP A 41 23.03 -13.37 20.62
N GLU A 42 23.81 -13.01 19.59
CA GLU A 42 23.55 -11.83 18.77
C GLU A 42 22.15 -11.82 18.14
N SER A 43 21.59 -13.01 17.86
CA SER A 43 20.29 -13.16 17.19
C SER A 43 19.10 -12.76 18.07
N ALA A 44 19.26 -12.85 19.40
CA ALA A 44 18.25 -12.45 20.37
C ALA A 44 18.21 -10.94 20.64
N ILE A 45 19.28 -10.21 20.28
CA ILE A 45 19.44 -8.79 20.62
C ILE A 45 18.28 -7.91 20.12
N PRO A 46 17.81 -8.01 18.85
CA PRO A 46 16.74 -7.14 18.39
C PRO A 46 15.47 -7.29 19.22
N ARG A 47 15.10 -8.53 19.56
CA ARG A 47 13.93 -8.82 20.40
C ARG A 47 14.13 -8.35 21.84
N LEU A 48 15.33 -8.54 22.39
CA LEU A 48 15.69 -8.00 23.70
C LEU A 48 15.49 -6.49 23.74
N PHE A 49 15.93 -5.76 22.70
CA PHE A 49 15.73 -4.32 22.64
C PHE A 49 14.25 -3.93 22.66
N GLU A 50 13.38 -4.69 21.99
CA GLU A 50 11.94 -4.42 21.99
C GLU A 50 11.32 -4.59 23.37
N ASP A 51 11.71 -5.63 24.09
CA ASP A 51 11.14 -6.03 25.37
C ASP A 51 11.64 -5.19 26.56
N LEU A 52 12.83 -4.57 26.45
CA LEU A 52 13.42 -3.76 27.52
C LEU A 52 12.82 -2.35 27.65
N SER A 53 12.76 -1.85 28.89
CA SER A 53 12.54 -0.43 29.15
C SER A 53 13.63 0.46 28.53
N LEU A 54 13.34 1.74 28.25
CA LEU A 54 14.32 2.67 27.65
C LEU A 54 15.60 2.80 28.48
N THR A 55 15.48 2.87 29.81
CA THR A 55 16.64 2.94 30.71
C THR A 55 17.53 1.72 30.59
N ARG A 56 16.94 0.52 30.54
CA ARG A 56 17.69 -0.74 30.43
C ARG A 56 18.28 -0.91 29.04
N LEU A 57 17.54 -0.58 27.98
CA LEU A 57 18.07 -0.56 26.61
C LEU A 57 19.34 0.30 26.50
N ARG A 58 19.33 1.52 27.05
CA ARG A 58 20.51 2.40 27.06
C ARG A 58 21.70 1.82 27.83
N GLN A 59 21.45 1.05 28.90
CA GLN A 59 22.53 0.36 29.61
C GLN A 59 23.09 -0.79 28.76
N VAL A 60 22.23 -1.57 28.11
CA VAL A 60 22.67 -2.64 27.19
C VAL A 60 23.52 -2.07 26.06
N LEU A 61 23.11 -0.96 25.44
CA LEU A 61 23.89 -0.31 24.38
C LEU A 61 25.29 0.09 24.85
N LYS A 62 25.45 0.52 26.11
CA LYS A 62 26.75 0.85 26.70
C LYS A 62 27.67 -0.35 26.90
N SER A 63 27.13 -1.57 26.94
CA SER A 63 27.91 -2.80 27.06
C SER A 63 28.43 -3.33 25.70
N PHE A 64 28.10 -2.68 24.57
CA PHE A 64 28.53 -3.13 23.24
C PHE A 64 30.05 -3.12 23.04
N PRO A 65 30.80 -2.08 23.45
CA PRO A 65 32.26 -2.08 23.34
C PRO A 65 32.89 -3.26 24.09
N ASP A 66 32.40 -3.56 25.30
CA ASP A 66 32.86 -4.70 26.10
C ASP A 66 32.46 -6.05 25.47
N ALA A 67 31.28 -6.12 24.84
CA ALA A 67 30.77 -7.35 24.22
C ALA A 67 31.49 -7.72 22.92
N PHE A 68 31.79 -6.72 22.08
CA PHE A 68 32.24 -6.95 20.70
C PHE A 68 33.63 -6.38 20.40
N GLY A 69 34.26 -5.71 21.38
CA GLY A 69 35.56 -5.08 21.24
C GLY A 69 35.53 -3.73 20.51
N GLU A 70 36.53 -2.89 20.79
CA GLU A 70 36.66 -1.52 20.29
C GLU A 70 36.64 -1.41 18.75
N GLU A 71 37.12 -2.43 18.03
CA GLU A 71 37.22 -2.40 16.57
C GLU A 71 35.92 -2.79 15.84
N ALA A 72 35.05 -3.60 16.47
CA ALA A 72 33.92 -4.23 15.77
C ALA A 72 32.55 -3.85 16.32
N TRP A 73 32.46 -3.26 17.52
CA TRP A 73 31.16 -2.99 18.16
C TRP A 73 30.26 -2.06 17.36
N VAL A 74 30.83 -1.09 16.64
CA VAL A 74 30.08 -0.15 15.78
C VAL A 74 29.45 -0.89 14.61
N GLU A 75 30.23 -1.70 13.89
CA GLU A 75 29.75 -2.51 12.77
C GLU A 75 28.65 -3.47 13.23
N LYS A 76 28.86 -4.14 14.36
CA LYS A 76 27.88 -5.04 14.98
C LYS A 76 26.57 -4.32 15.30
N MET A 77 26.66 -3.14 15.91
CA MET A 77 25.48 -2.34 16.26
C MET A 77 24.71 -1.87 15.02
N LEU A 78 25.40 -1.39 13.98
CA LEU A 78 24.78 -1.00 12.72
C LEU A 78 24.12 -2.21 12.03
N GLY A 79 24.74 -3.39 12.09
CA GLY A 79 24.21 -4.64 11.56
C GLY A 79 22.87 -5.08 12.16
N LEU A 80 22.52 -4.60 13.37
CA LEU A 80 21.26 -4.91 14.03
C LEU A 80 20.08 -4.04 13.55
N ILE A 81 20.35 -2.88 12.96
CA ILE A 81 19.32 -1.90 12.55
C ILE A 81 18.20 -2.53 11.70
N PRO A 82 18.45 -3.41 10.70
CA PRO A 82 17.38 -3.97 9.87
C PRO A 82 16.37 -4.83 10.64
N ALA A 83 16.77 -5.39 11.79
CA ALA A 83 15.92 -6.21 12.64
C ALA A 83 15.29 -5.42 13.79
N CYS A 84 15.64 -4.13 13.95
CA CYS A 84 15.19 -3.29 15.04
C CYS A 84 13.94 -2.49 14.66
N ASN A 85 13.05 -2.27 15.63
CA ASN A 85 11.97 -1.30 15.47
C ASN A 85 12.46 0.14 15.60
N LEU A 86 11.61 1.10 15.22
CA LEU A 86 11.91 2.53 15.29
C LEU A 86 12.45 3.02 16.65
N ARG A 87 11.92 2.53 17.77
CA ARG A 87 12.36 2.95 19.11
C ARG A 87 13.81 2.53 19.33
N SER A 88 14.12 1.28 19.01
CA SER A 88 15.47 0.73 19.14
C SER A 88 16.45 1.43 18.19
N ILE A 89 16.04 1.71 16.94
CA ILE A 89 16.86 2.48 15.99
C ILE A 89 17.18 3.88 16.52
N ALA A 90 16.21 4.58 17.12
CA ALA A 90 16.44 5.90 17.68
C ALA A 90 17.45 5.89 18.84
N GLU A 91 17.40 4.86 19.70
CA GLU A 91 18.34 4.71 20.82
C GLU A 91 19.73 4.29 20.33
N ILE A 92 19.83 3.41 19.33
CA ILE A 92 21.10 3.09 18.65
C ILE A 92 21.73 4.36 18.07
N ALA A 93 20.95 5.14 17.32
CA ALA A 93 21.43 6.36 16.70
C ALA A 93 21.93 7.38 17.72
N SER A 94 21.17 7.60 18.79
CA SER A 94 21.58 8.49 19.88
C SER A 94 22.84 8.01 20.59
N TYR A 95 23.00 6.70 20.76
CA TYR A 95 24.18 6.14 21.40
C TYR A 95 25.42 6.31 20.51
N LEU A 96 25.32 5.94 19.22
CA LEU A 96 26.40 6.13 18.25
C LEU A 96 26.84 7.60 18.16
N ASP A 97 25.90 8.54 18.11
CA ASP A 97 26.22 9.97 18.13
C ASP A 97 26.98 10.37 19.41
N SER A 98 26.49 9.94 20.58
CA SER A 98 27.16 10.24 21.85
C SER A 98 28.55 9.62 22.00
N ALA A 99 28.81 8.52 21.27
CA ALA A 99 30.08 7.82 21.22
C ALA A 99 31.02 8.34 20.11
N GLY A 100 30.61 9.36 19.33
CA GLY A 100 31.42 9.95 18.25
C GLY A 100 31.34 9.21 16.91
N HIS A 101 30.38 8.30 16.74
CA HIS A 101 30.17 7.45 15.56
C HIS A 101 28.95 7.89 14.72
N LYS A 102 28.66 9.20 14.72
CA LYS A 102 27.59 9.77 13.89
C LYS A 102 27.84 9.55 12.40
N ASP A 103 29.09 9.71 11.95
CA ASP A 103 29.45 9.58 10.55
C ASP A 103 29.30 8.13 10.05
N ASP A 104 29.58 7.14 10.90
CA ASP A 104 29.37 5.72 10.59
C ASP A 104 27.87 5.41 10.38
N LEU A 105 27.00 5.97 11.24
CA LEU A 105 25.54 5.85 11.08
C LEU A 105 25.05 6.51 9.79
N ILE A 106 25.54 7.72 9.47
CA ILE A 106 25.19 8.42 8.23
C ILE A 106 25.59 7.58 7.02
N ALA A 107 26.84 7.11 6.98
CA ALA A 107 27.35 6.28 5.88
C ALA A 107 26.53 4.98 5.72
N TYR A 108 26.14 4.35 6.83
CA TYR A 108 25.27 3.17 6.81
C TYR A 108 23.90 3.48 6.18
N MET A 109 23.25 4.58 6.58
CA MET A 109 21.94 4.98 6.06
C MET A 109 22.00 5.36 4.58
N GLU A 110 23.05 6.09 4.17
CA GLU A 110 23.28 6.44 2.75
C GLU A 110 23.47 5.20 1.89
N ASN A 111 24.28 4.25 2.33
CA ASN A 111 24.48 2.98 1.63
C ASN A 111 23.16 2.21 1.52
N GLY A 112 22.40 2.10 2.62
CA GLY A 112 21.10 1.44 2.63
C GLY A 112 20.08 2.08 1.68
N LEU A 113 20.08 3.41 1.56
CA LEU A 113 19.25 4.14 0.61
C LEU A 113 19.68 3.87 -0.85
N GLN A 114 20.99 3.87 -1.12
CA GLN A 114 21.52 3.60 -2.47
C GLN A 114 21.25 2.17 -2.93
N GLN A 115 21.43 1.19 -2.03
CA GLN A 115 21.21 -0.23 -2.29
C GLN A 115 19.75 -0.67 -2.17
N ARG A 116 18.86 0.24 -1.73
CA ARG A 116 17.43 -0.03 -1.48
C ARG A 116 17.19 -1.16 -0.46
N THR A 117 18.05 -1.25 0.55
CA THR A 117 17.97 -2.24 1.63
C THR A 117 17.40 -1.66 2.93
N ILE A 118 17.12 -0.35 2.95
CA ILE A 118 16.59 0.34 4.12
C ILE A 118 15.17 -0.12 4.47
N THR A 119 14.91 -0.34 5.76
CA THR A 119 13.60 -0.80 6.26
C THR A 119 12.63 0.36 6.45
N SER A 120 11.34 0.06 6.56
CA SER A 120 10.28 1.04 6.81
C SER A 120 10.44 1.76 8.15
N ASP A 121 10.97 1.08 9.18
CA ASP A 121 11.28 1.71 10.47
C ASP A 121 12.52 2.62 10.39
N SER A 122 13.55 2.26 9.62
CA SER A 122 14.69 3.15 9.35
C SER A 122 14.27 4.38 8.54
N LEU A 123 13.39 4.23 7.54
CA LEU A 123 12.81 5.36 6.81
C LEU A 123 11.96 6.25 7.72
N ALA A 124 11.16 5.66 8.60
CA ALA A 124 10.38 6.41 9.59
C ALA A 124 11.29 7.17 10.57
N TRP A 125 12.42 6.57 10.97
CA TRP A 125 13.43 7.24 11.78
C TRP A 125 14.03 8.44 11.05
N ILE A 126 14.50 8.27 9.81
CA ILE A 126 15.06 9.36 9.00
C ILE A 126 14.03 10.51 8.84
N CYS A 127 12.76 10.18 8.63
CA CYS A 127 11.71 11.20 8.50
C CYS A 127 11.44 11.95 9.81
N ARG A 128 11.57 11.29 10.97
CA ARG A 128 11.40 11.95 12.28
C ARG A 128 12.60 12.81 12.65
N GLU A 129 13.81 12.33 12.38
CA GLU A 129 15.08 13.00 12.71
C GLU A 129 15.60 13.92 11.60
N ARG A 130 14.75 14.28 10.61
CA ARG A 130 15.11 15.09 9.43
C ARG A 130 15.69 16.48 9.72
N LYS A 131 15.58 16.97 10.96
CA LYS A 131 16.19 18.23 11.45
C LYS A 131 17.20 17.99 12.57
N GLY A 132 17.64 16.75 12.72
CA GLY A 132 18.50 16.24 13.78
C GLY A 132 19.55 15.30 13.20
N LEU A 133 19.67 14.10 13.76
CA LEU A 133 20.77 13.18 13.41
C LEU A 133 20.74 12.72 11.95
N SER A 134 19.58 12.71 11.30
CA SER A 134 19.43 12.25 9.92
C SER A 134 19.30 13.38 8.90
N GLU A 135 19.60 14.64 9.27
CA GLU A 135 19.47 15.79 8.38
C GLU A 135 20.27 15.62 7.07
N SER A 136 21.51 15.11 7.15
CA SER A 136 22.36 14.91 5.96
C SER A 136 21.83 13.85 4.99
N VAL A 137 21.13 12.83 5.50
CA VAL A 137 20.57 11.74 4.68
C VAL A 137 19.14 12.02 4.23
N PHE A 138 18.50 13.05 4.79
CA PHE A 138 17.17 13.51 4.39
C PHE A 138 17.26 14.33 3.10
N THR A 139 17.41 13.62 1.98
CA THR A 139 17.55 14.22 0.65
C THR A 139 16.24 14.14 -0.15
N PRO A 140 16.05 14.97 -1.19
CA PRO A 140 14.84 14.95 -2.01
C PRO A 140 14.48 13.59 -2.64
N THR A 141 15.45 12.70 -2.84
CA THR A 141 15.20 11.35 -3.38
C THR A 141 14.59 10.40 -2.34
N LEU A 142 14.64 10.74 -1.05
CA LEU A 142 14.08 9.97 0.04
C LEU A 142 12.56 9.78 -0.10
N CYS A 143 11.84 10.78 -0.63
CA CYS A 143 10.39 10.66 -0.87
C CYS A 143 10.06 9.48 -1.79
N LEU A 144 10.92 9.18 -2.78
CA LEU A 144 10.74 8.04 -3.67
C LEU A 144 11.07 6.72 -2.98
N ALA A 145 12.06 6.69 -2.07
CA ALA A 145 12.38 5.52 -1.26
C ALA A 145 11.22 5.18 -0.31
N VAL A 146 10.63 6.20 0.33
CA VAL A 146 9.43 6.07 1.17
C VAL A 146 8.26 5.50 0.38
N MET A 147 7.97 6.03 -0.81
CA MET A 147 6.90 5.47 -1.66
C MET A 147 7.16 4.01 -2.03
N SER A 148 8.40 3.66 -2.38
CA SER A 148 8.76 2.28 -2.74
C SER A 148 8.61 1.31 -1.57
N SER A 149 9.00 1.73 -0.37
CA SER A 149 8.83 0.94 0.86
C SER A 149 7.35 0.74 1.17
N LEU A 150 6.54 1.79 1.12
CA LEU A 150 5.10 1.71 1.37
C LEU A 150 4.36 0.82 0.34
N GLU A 151 4.79 0.83 -0.92
CA GLU A 151 4.24 -0.03 -1.97
C GLU A 151 4.67 -1.50 -1.81
N ALA A 152 5.92 -1.75 -1.43
CA ALA A 152 6.43 -3.11 -1.20
C ALA A 152 5.75 -3.78 0.01
N ASP A 153 5.53 -3.03 1.10
CA ASP A 153 4.92 -3.55 2.32
C ASP A 153 3.44 -3.93 2.16
N GLN A 154 2.73 -3.40 1.16
CA GLN A 154 1.37 -3.86 0.85
C GLN A 154 1.31 -5.34 0.45
N LEU A 155 2.42 -5.89 -0.06
CA LEU A 155 2.49 -7.25 -0.54
C LEU A 155 2.92 -8.25 0.56
N ASN A 156 3.34 -7.76 1.73
CA ASN A 156 3.91 -8.57 2.82
C ASN A 156 2.98 -8.59 4.05
N GLU A 157 2.46 -9.77 4.43
CA GLU A 157 1.44 -9.93 5.49
C GLU A 157 2.01 -10.12 6.93
N GLU A 158 3.32 -10.32 7.13
CA GLU A 158 3.88 -10.68 8.45
C GLU A 158 4.87 -9.63 9.00
N GLY A 159 4.61 -9.12 10.21
CA GLY A 159 5.53 -8.25 10.98
C GLY A 159 5.70 -6.81 10.46
N SER A 160 5.85 -6.65 9.14
CA SER A 160 6.01 -5.39 8.39
C SER A 160 4.85 -4.42 8.52
N VAL A 161 3.63 -4.92 8.79
CA VAL A 161 2.40 -4.10 8.82
C VAL A 161 2.49 -2.95 9.83
N ARG A 162 3.08 -3.18 11.02
CA ARG A 162 3.18 -2.12 12.04
C ARG A 162 4.16 -1.01 11.65
N ALA A 163 5.31 -1.37 11.09
CA ALA A 163 6.32 -0.41 10.62
C ALA A 163 5.79 0.36 9.39
N ALA A 164 5.18 -0.35 8.43
CA ALA A 164 4.54 0.22 7.25
C ALA A 164 3.43 1.22 7.62
N ASN A 165 2.56 0.85 8.58
CA ASN A 165 1.51 1.73 9.08
C ASN A 165 2.12 3.00 9.70
N ARG A 166 3.17 2.86 10.52
CA ARG A 166 3.81 4.02 11.15
C ARG A 166 4.42 4.98 10.13
N LEU A 167 5.09 4.46 9.09
CA LEU A 167 5.63 5.28 8.02
C LEU A 167 4.51 5.96 7.22
N ARG A 168 3.43 5.23 6.93
CA ARG A 168 2.24 5.76 6.26
C ARG A 168 1.60 6.90 7.06
N ASP A 169 1.35 6.68 8.35
CA ASP A 169 0.76 7.65 9.28
C ASP A 169 1.64 8.90 9.34
N LEU A 170 2.97 8.72 9.40
CA LEU A 170 3.91 9.84 9.40
C LEU A 170 3.80 10.68 8.11
N VAL A 171 3.68 10.04 6.94
CA VAL A 171 3.48 10.75 5.66
C VAL A 171 2.13 11.46 5.60
N ALA A 172 1.06 10.83 6.11
CA ALA A 172 -0.29 11.38 6.10
C ALA A 172 -0.44 12.58 7.06
N ASP A 173 0.04 12.42 8.29
CA ASP A 173 -0.29 13.30 9.41
C ASP A 173 0.73 14.44 9.63
N ASP A 174 2.01 14.24 9.29
CA ASP A 174 3.02 15.29 9.42
C ASP A 174 2.89 16.31 8.28
N ASN A 175 2.21 17.43 8.57
CA ASN A 175 2.00 18.53 7.64
C ASN A 175 3.29 19.20 7.13
N LYS A 176 4.43 19.02 7.82
CA LYS A 176 5.72 19.60 7.43
C LYS A 176 6.57 18.65 6.59
N LEU A 177 6.31 17.35 6.66
CA LEU A 177 7.14 16.35 5.99
C LEU A 177 7.12 16.47 4.46
N ILE A 178 5.95 16.72 3.86
CA ILE A 178 5.85 16.94 2.41
C ILE A 178 6.63 18.19 1.95
N PRO A 179 6.45 19.38 2.58
CA PRO A 179 7.32 20.52 2.32
C PRO A 179 8.80 20.21 2.45
N ASP A 180 9.21 19.56 3.54
CA ASP A 180 10.62 19.24 3.79
C ASP A 180 11.14 18.26 2.70
N PHE A 181 10.36 17.27 2.25
CA PHE A 181 10.77 16.32 1.18
C PHE A 181 11.09 16.97 -0.16
N ILE A 182 10.32 18.00 -0.53
CA ILE A 182 10.40 18.62 -1.86
C ILE A 182 11.26 19.88 -1.85
N GLU A 183 11.74 20.29 -0.69
CA GLU A 183 12.69 21.39 -0.55
C GLU A 183 13.97 21.09 -1.33
N GLY A 184 14.35 21.99 -2.24
CA GLY A 184 15.51 21.79 -3.11
C GLY A 184 15.36 20.68 -4.18
N ALA A 185 14.21 20.00 -4.26
CA ALA A 185 13.95 18.99 -5.27
C ALA A 185 13.79 19.61 -6.67
N ASN A 186 14.31 18.94 -7.70
CA ASN A 186 14.02 19.34 -9.07
C ASN A 186 12.58 18.95 -9.49
N ILE A 187 12.07 19.61 -10.54
CA ILE A 187 10.69 19.42 -10.98
C ILE A 187 10.36 17.98 -11.40
N ASN A 188 11.33 17.22 -11.93
CA ASN A 188 11.12 15.84 -12.33
C ASN A 188 10.93 14.92 -11.12
N THR A 189 11.72 15.13 -10.06
CA THR A 189 11.57 14.42 -8.78
C THR A 189 10.20 14.71 -8.16
N ILE A 190 9.80 15.98 -8.11
CA ILE A 190 8.50 16.40 -7.58
C ILE A 190 7.35 15.78 -8.38
N ARG A 191 7.41 15.84 -9.72
CA ARG A 191 6.40 15.24 -10.60
C ARG A 191 6.34 13.72 -10.44
N ASN A 192 7.48 13.04 -10.32
CA ASN A 192 7.51 11.58 -10.09
C ASN A 192 6.89 11.21 -8.73
N PHE A 193 7.29 11.91 -7.67
CA PHE A 193 6.73 11.69 -6.34
C PHE A 193 5.20 11.92 -6.32
N ALA A 194 4.75 13.04 -6.89
CA ALA A 194 3.33 13.35 -7.01
C ALA A 194 2.58 12.31 -7.86
N SER A 195 3.12 11.89 -9.00
CA SER A 195 2.51 10.87 -9.85
C SER A 195 2.36 9.53 -9.13
N ARG A 196 3.37 9.10 -8.36
CA ARG A 196 3.30 7.88 -7.54
C ARG A 196 2.27 8.01 -6.42
N LEU A 197 2.22 9.16 -5.77
CA LEU A 197 1.24 9.43 -4.72
C LEU A 197 -0.21 9.32 -5.24
N VAL A 198 -0.46 9.82 -6.45
CA VAL A 198 -1.78 9.74 -7.11
C VAL A 198 -2.21 8.30 -7.37
N THR A 199 -1.29 7.43 -7.78
CA THR A 199 -1.58 6.03 -8.15
C THR A 199 -1.40 5.04 -7.01
N SER A 200 -0.75 5.44 -5.92
CA SER A 200 -0.44 4.55 -4.80
C SER A 200 -1.70 4.05 -4.11
N ALA A 201 -1.78 2.74 -3.90
CA ALA A 201 -2.80 2.13 -3.04
C ALA A 201 -2.48 2.25 -1.54
N SER A 202 -1.36 2.90 -1.17
CA SER A 202 -0.90 2.97 0.22
C SER A 202 -1.75 3.93 1.04
N PHE A 203 -2.55 4.77 0.40
CA PHE A 203 -3.37 5.80 1.03
C PHE A 203 -4.77 5.75 0.44
N ASP A 204 -5.77 6.06 1.26
CA ASP A 204 -7.14 6.27 0.78
C ASP A 204 -7.22 7.51 -0.14
N GLU A 205 -8.34 7.67 -0.84
CA GLU A 205 -8.52 8.77 -1.79
C GLU A 205 -8.45 10.16 -1.15
N LEU A 206 -9.03 10.34 0.04
CA LEU A 206 -9.05 11.62 0.73
C LEU A 206 -7.63 12.02 1.17
N THR A 207 -6.88 11.07 1.71
CA THR A 207 -5.49 11.24 2.12
C THR A 207 -4.61 11.57 0.91
N ARG A 208 -4.78 10.87 -0.23
CA ARG A 208 -4.05 11.22 -1.47
C ARG A 208 -4.35 12.63 -1.95
N LYS A 209 -5.63 13.04 -1.96
CA LYS A 209 -6.04 14.40 -2.35
C LYS A 209 -5.44 15.45 -1.41
N SER A 210 -5.47 15.20 -0.10
CA SER A 210 -4.87 16.07 0.92
C SER A 210 -3.35 16.23 0.70
N LEU A 211 -2.63 15.13 0.53
CA LEU A 211 -1.19 15.15 0.28
C LEU A 211 -0.83 15.83 -1.05
N MET A 212 -1.57 15.56 -2.12
CA MET A 212 -1.41 16.24 -3.42
C MET A 212 -1.65 17.75 -3.32
N ALA A 213 -2.68 18.17 -2.59
CA ALA A 213 -2.96 19.59 -2.38
C ALA A 213 -1.79 20.29 -1.66
N ARG A 214 -1.10 19.61 -0.72
CA ARG A 214 0.10 20.13 -0.07
C ARG A 214 1.25 20.34 -1.08
N ILE A 215 1.47 19.40 -2.00
CA ILE A 215 2.52 19.52 -3.03
C ILE A 215 2.15 20.64 -4.02
N ILE A 216 0.91 20.68 -4.52
CA ILE A 216 0.44 21.68 -5.50
C ILE A 216 0.53 23.10 -4.93
N LYS A 217 0.21 23.28 -3.64
CA LYS A 217 0.35 24.58 -2.96
C LYS A 217 1.77 25.14 -3.04
N LEU A 218 2.79 24.27 -3.03
CA LEU A 218 4.20 24.65 -3.12
C LEU A 218 4.71 24.67 -4.57
N HIS A 219 4.18 23.80 -5.43
CA HIS A 219 4.56 23.68 -6.84
C HIS A 219 3.33 23.60 -7.76
N PRO A 220 2.70 24.74 -8.10
CA PRO A 220 1.49 24.76 -8.93
C PRO A 220 1.65 24.14 -10.33
N VAL A 221 2.88 24.07 -10.84
CA VAL A 221 3.19 23.49 -12.15
C VAL A 221 2.84 22.00 -12.28
N ILE A 222 2.67 21.27 -11.16
CA ILE A 222 2.23 19.87 -11.17
C ILE A 222 0.71 19.71 -11.01
N GLN A 223 -0.05 20.81 -11.01
CA GLN A 223 -1.51 20.75 -10.92
C GLN A 223 -2.09 19.96 -12.09
N ASP A 224 -1.44 19.96 -13.27
CA ASP A 224 -1.80 19.16 -14.44
C ASP A 224 -1.93 17.66 -14.16
N LEU A 225 -1.21 17.14 -13.14
CA LEU A 225 -1.38 15.75 -12.67
C LEU A 225 -2.75 15.49 -12.05
N MET A 226 -3.38 16.53 -11.48
CA MET A 226 -4.78 16.49 -11.07
C MET A 226 -5.69 16.68 -12.27
N HIS A 227 -5.28 17.48 -13.27
CA HIS A 227 -6.06 17.69 -14.49
C HIS A 227 -6.07 16.49 -15.45
N GLY A 228 -5.11 15.57 -15.31
CA GLY A 228 -5.21 14.21 -15.86
C GLY A 228 -6.42 13.44 -15.34
N ARG A 229 -7.04 13.91 -14.24
CA ARG A 229 -8.39 13.54 -13.78
C ARG A 229 -9.42 14.68 -13.88
N GLU A 230 -9.10 15.91 -14.29
CA GLU A 230 -10.14 16.93 -14.54
C GLU A 230 -10.83 16.76 -15.91
N LYS A 231 -10.30 15.88 -16.76
CA LYS A 231 -11.08 15.26 -17.86
C LYS A 231 -11.77 13.96 -17.48
N GLU A 232 -11.66 13.53 -16.22
CA GLU A 232 -12.58 12.60 -15.56
C GLU A 232 -13.40 13.44 -14.58
N GLN A 233 -14.25 14.30 -15.12
CA GLN A 233 -15.42 14.72 -14.37
C GLN A 233 -16.20 13.44 -14.08
N GLU A 234 -16.01 12.89 -12.87
CA GLU A 234 -16.78 11.79 -12.27
C GLU A 234 -17.25 10.75 -13.30
N ASP A 235 -16.52 9.64 -13.45
CA ASP A 235 -17.15 8.42 -14.00
C ASP A 235 -18.15 7.91 -12.94
N SER A 236 -19.24 8.66 -12.74
CA SER A 236 -20.46 8.17 -12.16
C SER A 236 -20.84 6.96 -13.00
N LEU A 237 -20.74 5.79 -12.40
CA LEU A 237 -21.06 4.55 -13.07
C LEU A 237 -22.58 4.44 -13.08
N ILE A 238 -23.19 4.86 -14.19
CA ILE A 238 -24.64 4.87 -14.34
C ILE A 238 -25.14 3.42 -14.37
N VAL A 239 -26.05 3.08 -13.47
CA VAL A 239 -26.61 1.73 -13.30
C VAL A 239 -28.09 1.80 -12.95
N SER A 240 -28.84 0.73 -13.23
CA SER A 240 -30.19 0.61 -12.68
C SER A 240 -30.18 0.44 -11.16
N GLU A 241 -31.27 0.83 -10.51
CA GLU A 241 -31.49 0.58 -9.08
C GLU A 241 -31.44 -0.92 -8.75
N VAL A 242 -32.00 -1.76 -9.63
CA VAL A 242 -31.98 -3.22 -9.52
C VAL A 242 -30.54 -3.76 -9.51
N SER A 243 -29.74 -3.40 -10.51
CA SER A 243 -28.34 -3.85 -10.61
C SER A 243 -27.47 -3.34 -9.46
N LEU A 244 -27.78 -2.16 -8.91
CA LEU A 244 -27.10 -1.64 -7.73
C LEU A 244 -27.41 -2.46 -6.48
N GLU A 245 -28.68 -2.84 -6.27
CA GLU A 245 -29.08 -3.70 -5.15
C GLU A 245 -28.46 -5.09 -5.25
N GLU A 246 -28.48 -5.69 -6.44
CA GLU A 246 -27.82 -6.98 -6.70
C GLU A 246 -26.32 -6.93 -6.42
N ARG A 247 -25.64 -5.86 -6.88
CA ARG A 247 -24.21 -5.66 -6.63
C ARG A 247 -23.90 -5.49 -5.15
N LYS A 248 -24.72 -4.73 -4.41
CA LYS A 248 -24.59 -4.58 -2.95
C LYS A 248 -24.79 -5.91 -2.23
N ALA A 249 -25.80 -6.68 -2.60
CA ALA A 249 -26.06 -8.00 -2.02
C ALA A 249 -24.90 -8.97 -2.29
N ALA A 250 -24.36 -8.98 -3.50
CA ALA A 250 -23.18 -9.77 -3.86
C ALA A 250 -21.94 -9.35 -3.07
N TYR A 251 -21.71 -8.05 -2.89
CA TYR A 251 -20.60 -7.54 -2.08
C TYR A 251 -20.73 -7.91 -0.59
N ASP A 252 -21.94 -7.81 -0.05
CA ASP A 252 -22.23 -8.23 1.33
C ASP A 252 -21.95 -9.72 1.53
N LYS A 253 -22.35 -10.56 0.57
CA LYS A 253 -22.05 -12.00 0.57
C LYS A 253 -20.55 -12.28 0.50
N LEU A 254 -19.83 -11.55 -0.36
CA LEU A 254 -18.37 -11.66 -0.48
C LEU A 254 -17.67 -11.43 0.86
N ILE A 255 -18.07 -10.38 1.60
CA ILE A 255 -17.47 -10.01 2.89
C ILE A 255 -17.90 -10.95 4.02
N LYS A 256 -19.18 -11.28 4.10
CA LYS A 256 -19.76 -12.00 5.26
C LYS A 256 -19.60 -13.51 5.15
N GLU A 257 -19.48 -14.06 3.95
CA GLU A 257 -19.47 -15.50 3.69
C GLU A 257 -18.18 -15.95 3.00
N GLU A 258 -17.90 -15.46 1.79
CA GLU A 258 -16.83 -16.02 0.94
C GLU A 258 -15.42 -15.80 1.52
N ILE A 259 -15.11 -14.57 1.95
CA ILE A 259 -13.79 -14.25 2.54
C ILE A 259 -13.56 -15.02 3.86
N PRO A 260 -14.52 -15.04 4.82
CA PRO A 260 -14.39 -15.84 6.03
C PRO A 260 -14.25 -17.34 5.77
N GLN A 261 -15.00 -17.89 4.82
CA GLN A 261 -14.93 -19.30 4.45
C GLN A 261 -13.54 -19.65 3.90
N ASN A 262 -13.03 -18.88 2.94
CA ASN A 262 -11.70 -19.09 2.38
C ASN A 262 -10.61 -19.00 3.46
N ARG A 263 -10.79 -18.15 4.48
CA ARG A 263 -9.85 -18.08 5.62
C ARG A 263 -9.83 -19.38 6.43
N GLU A 264 -10.99 -20.01 6.65
CA GLU A 264 -11.04 -21.30 7.34
C GLU A 264 -10.46 -22.42 6.45
N ASP A 265 -10.71 -22.38 5.14
CA ASP A 265 -10.14 -23.34 4.18
C ASP A 265 -8.59 -23.29 4.18
N ILE A 266 -7.99 -22.09 4.22
CA ILE A 266 -6.53 -21.92 4.36
C ILE A 266 -6.02 -22.52 5.67
N LYS A 267 -6.76 -22.34 6.77
CA LYS A 267 -6.38 -22.84 8.09
C LYS A 267 -6.47 -24.37 8.15
N ILE A 268 -7.49 -24.96 7.54
CA ILE A 268 -7.63 -26.41 7.37
C ILE A 268 -6.50 -26.95 6.51
N ALA A 269 -6.23 -26.34 5.34
CA ALA A 269 -5.14 -26.72 4.45
C ALA A 269 -3.77 -26.67 5.16
N ARG A 270 -3.57 -25.70 6.05
CA ARG A 270 -2.35 -25.56 6.87
C ARG A 270 -2.16 -26.71 7.88
N SER A 271 -3.24 -27.34 8.34
CA SER A 271 -3.17 -28.42 9.33
C SER A 271 -2.62 -29.75 8.78
N TYR A 272 -2.53 -29.89 7.45
CA TYR A 272 -2.03 -31.11 6.79
C TYR A 272 -0.49 -31.21 6.70
N GLY A 273 0.24 -30.29 7.34
CA GLY A 273 1.65 -30.49 7.73
C GLY A 273 2.70 -30.15 6.67
N ASP A 274 2.60 -30.67 5.44
CA ASP A 274 3.63 -30.43 4.42
C ASP A 274 3.23 -29.36 3.40
N LEU A 275 3.54 -28.09 3.74
CA LEU A 275 3.09 -26.90 2.99
C LEU A 275 3.80 -26.69 1.64
N ARG A 276 4.92 -27.38 1.39
CA ARG A 276 5.72 -27.16 0.16
C ARG A 276 5.09 -27.83 -1.06
N GLU A 277 4.43 -28.98 -0.88
CA GLU A 277 3.73 -29.72 -1.94
C GLU A 277 2.21 -29.62 -1.90
N ASN A 278 1.64 -29.04 -0.83
CA ASN A 278 0.19 -28.94 -0.65
C ASN A 278 -0.46 -28.01 -1.70
N PHE A 279 -1.08 -28.63 -2.70
CA PHE A 279 -1.77 -27.96 -3.81
C PHE A 279 -2.97 -27.16 -3.30
N GLU A 280 -3.71 -27.71 -2.34
CA GLU A 280 -4.90 -27.12 -1.73
C GLU A 280 -4.55 -25.82 -1.00
N TYR A 281 -3.40 -25.75 -0.32
CA TYR A 281 -2.93 -24.52 0.32
C TYR A 281 -2.60 -23.42 -0.71
N LYS A 282 -1.90 -23.77 -1.80
CA LYS A 282 -1.58 -22.82 -2.88
C LYS A 282 -2.85 -22.31 -3.56
N SER A 283 -3.77 -23.21 -3.91
CA SER A 283 -5.05 -22.86 -4.51
C SER A 283 -5.90 -21.97 -3.61
N ALA A 284 -5.97 -22.24 -2.31
CA ALA A 284 -6.70 -21.41 -1.36
C ALA A 284 -6.07 -20.02 -1.20
N LYS A 285 -4.74 -19.91 -1.23
CA LYS A 285 -4.03 -18.63 -1.23
C LYS A 285 -4.24 -17.83 -2.53
N ASP A 286 -4.25 -18.48 -3.68
CA ASP A 286 -4.55 -17.81 -4.95
C ASP A 286 -6.02 -17.36 -5.01
N TYR A 287 -6.94 -18.19 -4.51
CA TYR A 287 -8.35 -17.82 -4.39
C TYR A 287 -8.54 -16.63 -3.44
N GLN A 288 -7.82 -16.59 -2.32
CA GLN A 288 -7.78 -15.43 -1.43
C GLN A 288 -7.40 -14.14 -2.17
N ARG A 289 -6.37 -14.19 -3.04
CA ARG A 289 -5.94 -13.04 -3.84
C ARG A 289 -7.03 -12.55 -4.79
N ILE A 290 -7.77 -13.48 -5.40
CA ILE A 290 -8.90 -13.17 -6.28
C ILE A 290 -10.03 -12.50 -5.48
N LEU A 291 -10.36 -13.01 -4.30
CA LEU A 291 -11.41 -12.44 -3.44
C LEU A 291 -11.06 -11.02 -2.96
N MET A 292 -9.82 -10.79 -2.53
CA MET A 292 -9.35 -9.47 -2.07
C MET A 292 -9.31 -8.45 -3.21
N LYS A 293 -8.87 -8.87 -4.41
CA LYS A 293 -8.94 -8.01 -5.60
C LYS A 293 -10.39 -7.65 -5.92
N ARG A 294 -11.29 -8.64 -5.95
CA ARG A 294 -12.73 -8.44 -6.21
C ARG A 294 -13.37 -7.51 -5.17
N GLN A 295 -12.98 -7.64 -3.90
CA GLN A 295 -13.45 -6.74 -2.84
C GLN A 295 -13.05 -5.29 -3.12
N GLY A 296 -11.78 -5.05 -3.46
CA GLY A 296 -11.28 -3.71 -3.77
C GLY A 296 -11.90 -3.09 -5.02
N ASP A 297 -12.12 -3.91 -6.06
CA ASP A 297 -12.77 -3.48 -7.30
C ASP A 297 -14.24 -3.13 -7.03
N TRP A 298 -15.01 -4.00 -6.37
CA TRP A 298 -16.42 -3.75 -6.08
C TRP A 298 -16.64 -2.61 -5.08
N GLU A 299 -15.77 -2.45 -4.07
CA GLU A 299 -15.86 -1.31 -3.16
C GLU A 299 -15.66 0.03 -3.89
N ARG A 300 -14.75 0.05 -4.86
CA ARG A 300 -14.52 1.23 -5.72
C ARG A 300 -15.75 1.48 -6.60
N ASP A 301 -16.20 0.48 -7.33
CA ASP A 301 -17.28 0.65 -8.30
C ASP A 301 -18.61 1.01 -7.60
N LEU A 302 -18.88 0.47 -6.40
CA LEU A 302 -20.03 0.84 -5.57
C LEU A 302 -20.00 2.29 -5.09
N LYS A 303 -18.80 2.87 -4.88
CA LYS A 303 -18.66 4.31 -4.54
C LYS A 303 -18.93 5.21 -5.74
N LEU A 304 -18.67 4.72 -6.95
CA LEU A 304 -18.88 5.45 -8.21
C LEU A 304 -20.30 5.26 -8.76
N ALA A 305 -21.02 4.23 -8.33
CA ALA A 305 -22.32 3.88 -8.89
C ALA A 305 -23.40 4.95 -8.63
N GLN A 306 -24.03 5.42 -9.70
CA GLN A 306 -25.16 6.35 -9.67
C GLN A 306 -26.42 5.64 -10.19
N PRO A 307 -27.43 5.40 -9.33
CA PRO A 307 -28.67 4.77 -9.75
C PRO A 307 -29.49 5.70 -10.65
N THR A 308 -30.11 5.14 -11.69
CA THR A 308 -31.05 5.83 -12.58
C THR A 308 -32.23 4.93 -12.94
N ASP A 309 -33.36 5.54 -13.32
CA ASP A 309 -34.55 4.86 -13.84
C ASP A 309 -34.62 4.90 -15.38
N PHE A 310 -33.58 5.43 -16.03
CA PHE A 310 -33.44 5.60 -17.49
C PHE A 310 -34.59 6.37 -18.16
N LYS A 311 -35.40 7.12 -17.41
CA LYS A 311 -36.51 7.88 -18.01
C LYS A 311 -36.02 9.13 -18.73
N ASN A 312 -36.74 9.49 -19.80
CA ASN A 312 -36.48 10.68 -20.63
C ASN A 312 -35.03 10.77 -21.17
N PRO A 313 -34.52 9.72 -21.84
CA PRO A 313 -33.19 9.75 -22.42
C PRO A 313 -33.11 10.77 -23.57
N ASP A 314 -31.91 11.30 -23.83
CA ASP A 314 -31.67 12.11 -25.03
C ASP A 314 -31.68 11.21 -26.26
N THR A 315 -32.66 11.38 -27.14
CA THR A 315 -32.82 10.58 -28.36
C THR A 315 -32.21 11.25 -29.60
N SER A 316 -31.55 12.41 -29.47
CA SER A 316 -30.85 13.05 -30.59
C SER A 316 -29.62 12.26 -31.05
N LYS A 317 -29.08 11.44 -30.16
CA LYS A 317 -27.94 10.55 -30.33
C LYS A 317 -28.12 9.31 -29.46
N VAL A 318 -27.33 8.27 -29.68
CA VAL A 318 -27.35 7.08 -28.83
C VAL A 318 -26.86 7.48 -27.45
N SER A 319 -27.73 7.34 -26.46
CA SER A 319 -27.44 7.65 -25.06
C SER A 319 -27.93 6.52 -24.16
N ILE A 320 -27.58 6.58 -22.87
CA ILE A 320 -28.02 5.59 -21.88
C ILE A 320 -29.54 5.68 -21.73
N GLY A 321 -30.22 4.54 -21.78
CA GLY A 321 -31.67 4.45 -21.81
C GLY A 321 -32.27 4.50 -23.22
N THR A 322 -31.49 4.28 -24.29
CA THR A 322 -32.02 4.27 -25.67
C THR A 322 -32.05 2.87 -26.28
N ILE A 323 -33.01 2.64 -27.19
CA ILE A 323 -33.07 1.48 -28.07
C ILE A 323 -32.59 1.93 -29.45
N VAL A 324 -31.59 1.23 -29.98
CA VAL A 324 -30.89 1.56 -31.23
C VAL A 324 -31.10 0.45 -32.24
N THR A 325 -31.50 0.81 -33.46
CA THR A 325 -31.58 -0.10 -34.60
C THR A 325 -30.43 0.18 -35.57
N LEU A 326 -29.74 -0.90 -35.97
CA LEU A 326 -28.55 -0.92 -36.79
C LEU A 326 -28.82 -1.73 -38.06
N ASP A 327 -28.76 -1.09 -39.23
CA ASP A 327 -28.92 -1.76 -40.52
C ASP A 327 -27.54 -2.07 -41.12
N ALA A 328 -27.32 -3.31 -41.57
CA ALA A 328 -26.05 -3.69 -42.18
C ALA A 328 -25.89 -3.03 -43.55
N VAL A 329 -24.71 -2.47 -43.81
CA VAL A 329 -24.40 -1.82 -45.11
C VAL A 329 -24.37 -2.85 -46.27
N GLY A 330 -24.38 -4.16 -45.97
CA GLY A 330 -24.39 -5.27 -46.93
C GLY A 330 -25.71 -6.01 -47.12
N GLY A 331 -26.81 -5.57 -46.48
CA GLY A 331 -28.14 -6.19 -46.64
C GLY A 331 -28.47 -7.37 -45.71
N ASP A 332 -27.70 -7.56 -44.63
CA ASP A 332 -28.05 -8.48 -43.53
C ASP A 332 -29.28 -7.96 -42.73
N GLU A 333 -29.89 -8.82 -41.92
CA GLU A 333 -31.00 -8.44 -41.03
C GLU A 333 -30.60 -7.32 -40.04
N PRO A 334 -31.51 -6.39 -39.73
CA PRO A 334 -31.23 -5.29 -38.81
C PRO A 334 -31.08 -5.79 -37.39
N LEU A 335 -30.10 -5.25 -36.66
CA LEU A 335 -29.88 -5.54 -35.25
C LEU A 335 -30.54 -4.47 -34.37
N THR A 336 -31.14 -4.88 -33.26
CA THR A 336 -31.71 -3.94 -32.29
C THR A 336 -31.10 -4.20 -30.92
N TYR A 337 -30.54 -3.16 -30.30
CA TYR A 337 -29.94 -3.23 -28.97
C TYR A 337 -30.50 -2.13 -28.05
N THR A 338 -30.61 -2.45 -26.77
CA THR A 338 -30.92 -1.47 -25.73
C THR A 338 -29.64 -1.11 -24.99
N VAL A 339 -29.29 0.18 -24.93
CA VAL A 339 -28.10 0.67 -24.25
C VAL A 339 -28.47 1.11 -22.84
N LEU A 340 -28.09 0.34 -21.83
CA LEU A 340 -28.34 0.64 -20.41
C LEU A 340 -27.04 0.88 -19.64
N GLY A 341 -27.14 0.90 -18.30
CA GLY A 341 -26.03 1.15 -17.41
C GLY A 341 -24.94 0.07 -17.41
N ALA A 342 -23.85 0.35 -16.70
CA ALA A 342 -22.62 -0.45 -16.75
C ALA A 342 -22.81 -1.91 -16.28
N TRP A 343 -23.80 -2.16 -15.43
CA TRP A 343 -24.08 -3.48 -14.85
C TRP A 343 -25.35 -4.12 -15.41
N ASP A 344 -26.02 -3.46 -16.35
CA ASP A 344 -27.35 -3.84 -16.85
C ASP A 344 -27.28 -4.68 -18.14
N SER A 345 -26.12 -5.24 -18.48
CA SER A 345 -25.99 -6.08 -19.68
C SER A 345 -26.82 -7.36 -19.54
N ASP A 346 -27.68 -7.59 -20.52
CA ASP A 346 -28.47 -8.81 -20.67
C ASP A 346 -28.50 -9.20 -22.17
N PRO A 347 -27.53 -10.01 -22.61
CA PRO A 347 -27.41 -10.40 -24.01
C PRO A 347 -28.62 -11.15 -24.56
N ASP A 348 -29.32 -11.93 -23.71
CA ASP A 348 -30.48 -12.73 -24.12
C ASP A 348 -31.67 -11.83 -24.51
N ASN A 349 -31.78 -10.66 -23.88
CA ASN A 349 -32.79 -9.64 -24.17
C ASN A 349 -32.26 -8.49 -25.06
N GLY A 350 -31.05 -8.62 -25.62
CA GLY A 350 -30.46 -7.59 -26.48
C GLY A 350 -30.09 -6.30 -25.74
N ILE A 351 -29.83 -6.39 -24.43
CA ILE A 351 -29.40 -5.25 -23.61
C ILE A 351 -27.88 -5.26 -23.49
N ILE A 352 -27.26 -4.13 -23.79
CA ILE A 352 -25.81 -3.94 -23.71
C ILE A 352 -25.48 -2.79 -22.75
N ALA A 353 -24.45 -2.98 -21.93
CA ALA A 353 -23.89 -1.90 -21.13
C ALA A 353 -23.24 -0.84 -22.04
N TYR A 354 -23.42 0.44 -21.69
CA TYR A 354 -22.79 1.53 -22.44
C TYR A 354 -21.25 1.44 -22.46
N LEU A 355 -20.63 0.90 -21.40
CA LEU A 355 -19.18 0.68 -21.31
C LEU A 355 -18.68 -0.57 -22.07
N SER A 356 -19.57 -1.39 -22.62
CA SER A 356 -19.17 -2.54 -23.41
C SER A 356 -18.55 -2.12 -24.76
N GLU A 357 -17.78 -3.00 -25.39
CA GLU A 357 -17.21 -2.74 -26.72
C GLU A 357 -18.29 -2.38 -27.75
N ARG A 358 -19.43 -3.09 -27.70
CA ARG A 358 -20.63 -2.81 -28.51
C ARG A 358 -21.27 -1.48 -28.16
N GLY A 359 -21.39 -1.14 -26.88
CA GLY A 359 -21.96 0.13 -26.41
C GLY A 359 -21.13 1.33 -26.87
N ASN A 360 -19.82 1.27 -26.65
CA ASN A 360 -18.88 2.32 -27.05
C ASN A 360 -18.83 2.55 -28.56
N ALA A 361 -19.05 1.52 -29.37
CA ALA A 361 -19.07 1.64 -30.83
C ALA A 361 -20.20 2.56 -31.35
N ILE A 362 -21.32 2.62 -30.63
CA ILE A 362 -22.51 3.37 -31.04
C ILE A 362 -22.81 4.60 -30.16
N LEU A 363 -22.22 4.68 -28.96
CA LEU A 363 -22.47 5.76 -28.01
C LEU A 363 -22.18 7.14 -28.63
N ASP A 364 -23.02 8.11 -28.30
CA ASP A 364 -22.95 9.50 -28.78
C ASP A 364 -23.10 9.70 -30.31
N LYS A 365 -23.47 8.65 -31.06
CA LYS A 365 -23.68 8.76 -32.51
C LYS A 365 -25.14 9.10 -32.84
N PRO A 366 -25.40 10.05 -33.76
CA PRO A 366 -26.75 10.35 -34.24
C PRO A 366 -27.25 9.36 -35.31
N VAL A 367 -28.55 9.38 -35.58
CA VAL A 367 -29.17 8.65 -36.70
C VAL A 367 -28.50 9.02 -38.02
N GLY A 368 -28.26 8.03 -38.87
CA GLY A 368 -27.60 8.15 -40.17
C GLY A 368 -26.09 7.89 -40.13
N THR A 369 -25.49 7.78 -38.94
CA THR A 369 -24.05 7.51 -38.79
C THR A 369 -23.73 6.06 -39.13
N GLU A 370 -22.68 5.84 -39.93
CA GLU A 370 -22.07 4.52 -40.12
C GLU A 370 -21.00 4.26 -39.05
N VAL A 371 -21.04 3.07 -38.47
CA VAL A 371 -20.16 2.64 -37.38
C VAL A 371 -19.61 1.24 -37.69
N GLU A 372 -18.41 0.95 -37.20
CA GLU A 372 -17.91 -0.42 -37.12
C GLU A 372 -18.40 -1.05 -35.82
N PHE A 373 -19.23 -2.09 -35.93
CA PHE A 373 -19.88 -2.73 -34.80
C PHE A 373 -19.31 -4.14 -34.57
N PRO A 374 -18.92 -4.49 -33.33
CA PRO A 374 -18.37 -5.80 -33.00
C PRO A 374 -19.48 -6.86 -32.85
N LEU A 375 -19.41 -7.93 -33.65
CA LEU A 375 -20.37 -9.03 -33.61
C LEU A 375 -19.96 -10.18 -32.67
N GLY A 376 -18.69 -10.23 -32.25
CA GLY A 376 -18.13 -11.31 -31.43
C GLY A 376 -16.91 -11.93 -32.12
N ASP A 377 -16.06 -12.62 -31.36
CA ASP A 377 -14.87 -13.33 -31.85
C ASP A 377 -13.90 -12.50 -32.74
N GLY A 378 -13.90 -11.17 -32.55
CA GLY A 378 -13.06 -10.23 -33.30
C GLY A 378 -13.62 -9.82 -34.67
N GLU A 379 -14.84 -10.25 -35.02
CA GLU A 379 -15.50 -9.82 -36.26
C GLU A 379 -16.09 -8.40 -36.12
N MET A 380 -15.68 -7.53 -37.04
CA MET A 380 -16.18 -6.17 -37.17
C MET A 380 -16.97 -6.04 -38.47
N LYS A 381 -18.21 -5.54 -38.38
CA LYS A 381 -19.04 -5.24 -39.55
C LYS A 381 -19.51 -3.79 -39.53
N ARG A 382 -19.72 -3.22 -40.72
CA ARG A 382 -20.25 -1.86 -40.86
C ARG A 382 -21.76 -1.85 -40.81
N TYR A 383 -22.29 -1.07 -39.88
CA TYR A 383 -23.71 -0.83 -39.70
C TYR A 383 -24.02 0.67 -39.78
N ARG A 384 -25.25 1.01 -40.17
CA ARG A 384 -25.76 2.37 -40.11
C ARG A 384 -26.85 2.45 -39.04
N ILE A 385 -26.77 3.47 -38.19
CA ILE A 385 -27.81 3.74 -37.19
C ILE A 385 -29.05 4.30 -37.91
N THR A 386 -30.16 3.58 -37.88
CA THR A 386 -31.38 3.95 -38.61
C THR A 386 -32.49 4.46 -37.71
N SER A 387 -32.50 4.06 -36.44
CA SER A 387 -33.49 4.52 -35.46
C SER A 387 -32.88 4.60 -34.06
N ILE A 388 -33.26 5.64 -33.32
CA ILE A 388 -33.00 5.81 -31.88
C ILE A 388 -34.33 6.17 -31.23
N ARG A 389 -34.77 5.37 -30.26
CA ARG A 389 -36.03 5.57 -29.53
C ARG A 389 -35.80 5.39 -28.02
N PRO A 390 -36.61 6.00 -27.16
CA PRO A 390 -36.43 5.86 -25.72
C PRO A 390 -36.74 4.41 -25.29
N TYR A 391 -35.96 3.90 -24.34
CA TYR A 391 -36.32 2.69 -23.60
C TYR A 391 -37.52 3.01 -22.71
N VAL A 392 -38.56 2.21 -22.82
CA VAL A 392 -39.76 2.30 -21.99
C VAL A 392 -39.86 0.96 -21.27
N GLN A 393 -39.73 1.02 -19.95
CA GLN A 393 -39.78 -0.14 -19.07
C GLN A 393 -41.20 -0.65 -18.85
#